data_AF-A0A934UMB0-F1
#
_entry.id   AF-A0A934UMB0-F1
#
_cell.length_a   1.000
_cell.length_b   1.000
_cell.length_c   1.000
_cell.angle_alpha   90.00
_cell.angle_beta   90.00
_cell.angle_gamma   90.00
#
_symmetry.space_group_name_H-M   'P 1'
#
loop_
_entity.id
_entity.type
_entity.pdbx_description
1 polymer ?
#
loop_
_entity_poly.entity_id
_entity_poly.type
_entity_poly.pdbx_seq_one_letter_code
_entity_poly.pdbx_strand_id
1 'polypeptide(L)'
;MTSTTNDPLSFINNSQGINGGEQADLIQRLLYEIIRVKELIAYYDSIPNGAGQLGSSILNELVSEAYKSLVNYDTELMQKYYDLLLNCD
;
A
#
# COMPACT_ATOMS: atom_id res chain seq x y z
N MET A 1 8.08 29.06 -19.28
CA MET A 1 8.99 28.12 -18.60
C MET A 1 8.33 27.72 -17.29
N THR A 2 7.52 26.67 -17.29
CA THR A 2 6.85 26.16 -16.10
C THR A 2 7.67 25.01 -15.56
N SER A 3 8.41 25.26 -14.48
CA SER A 3 9.15 24.23 -13.75
C SER A 3 8.16 23.20 -13.23
N THR A 4 8.18 21.99 -13.80
CA THR A 4 7.54 20.81 -13.23
C THR A 4 8.25 20.47 -11.93
N THR A 5 7.71 20.95 -10.82
CA THR A 5 8.08 20.50 -9.49
C THR A 5 7.67 19.03 -9.38
N ASN A 6 8.65 18.13 -9.51
CA ASN A 6 8.52 16.70 -9.22
C ASN A 6 8.30 16.53 -7.72
N ASP A 7 7.11 16.90 -7.23
CA ASP A 7 6.71 16.64 -5.85
C ASP A 7 6.34 15.16 -5.73
N PRO A 8 7.14 14.34 -5.04
CA PRO A 8 6.88 12.92 -4.91
C PRO A 8 5.56 12.62 -4.18
N LEU A 9 4.92 13.61 -3.54
CA LEU A 9 3.66 13.47 -2.82
C LEU A 9 2.42 13.87 -3.65
N SER A 10 2.57 14.18 -4.94
CA SER A 10 1.43 14.62 -5.77
C SER A 10 0.33 13.57 -5.94
N PHE A 11 0.60 12.31 -5.59
CA PHE A 11 -0.36 11.21 -5.65
C PHE A 11 -1.49 11.34 -4.60
N ILE A 12 -1.25 12.08 -3.50
CA ILE A 12 -2.25 12.28 -2.44
C ILE A 12 -3.41 13.17 -2.94
N ASN A 13 -3.13 14.10 -3.84
CA ASN A 13 -4.07 15.15 -4.23
C ASN A 13 -4.92 14.83 -5.46
N ASN A 14 -4.78 13.65 -6.07
CA ASN A 14 -5.44 13.30 -7.33
C ASN A 14 -6.36 12.07 -7.21
N SER A 15 -7.30 12.12 -6.27
CA SER A 15 -8.39 11.16 -6.14
C SER A 15 -9.62 11.60 -6.96
N GLN A 16 -9.51 11.62 -8.29
CA GLN A 16 -10.68 11.75 -9.16
C GLN A 16 -11.18 10.38 -9.64
N GLY A 17 -12.24 9.91 -8.98
CA GLY A 17 -13.38 9.18 -9.55
C GLY A 17 -13.14 7.79 -10.15
N ILE A 18 -13.34 6.74 -9.35
CA ILE A 18 -13.58 5.38 -9.85
C ILE A 18 -14.91 4.88 -9.27
N ASN A 19 -15.91 4.77 -10.15
CA ASN A 19 -17.21 4.19 -9.85
C ASN A 19 -17.10 2.66 -9.86
N GLY A 20 -17.05 2.06 -8.67
CA GLY A 20 -16.99 0.60 -8.49
C GLY A 20 -16.58 0.18 -7.08
N GLY A 21 -17.35 0.59 -6.05
CA GLY A 21 -17.21 0.15 -4.66
C GLY A 21 -15.89 0.55 -4.00
N GLU A 22 -15.86 1.73 -3.36
CA GLU A 22 -14.67 2.42 -2.81
C GLU A 22 -13.64 1.54 -2.06
N GLN A 23 -14.07 0.41 -1.48
CA GLN A 23 -13.20 -0.53 -0.75
C GLN A 23 -12.38 -1.46 -1.65
N ALA A 24 -12.95 -1.97 -2.75
CA ALA A 24 -12.20 -2.84 -3.67
C ALA A 24 -11.09 -2.05 -4.37
N ASP A 25 -11.37 -0.79 -4.68
CA ASP A 25 -10.42 0.12 -5.32
C ASP A 25 -9.29 0.55 -4.37
N LEU A 26 -9.57 0.69 -3.06
CA LEU A 26 -8.56 0.97 -2.04
C LEU A 26 -7.59 -0.21 -1.85
N ILE A 27 -8.11 -1.44 -1.72
CA ILE A 27 -7.27 -2.65 -1.59
C ILE A 27 -6.43 -2.84 -2.84
N GLN A 28 -7.02 -2.66 -4.02
CA GLN A 28 -6.32 -2.75 -5.29
C GLN A 28 -5.21 -1.70 -5.39
N ARG A 29 -5.48 -0.43 -5.05
CA ARG A 29 -4.46 0.64 -4.99
C ARG A 29 -3.34 0.31 -4.01
N LEU A 30 -3.66 -0.19 -2.83
CA LEU A 30 -2.66 -0.55 -1.83
C LEU A 30 -1.77 -1.70 -2.33
N LEU A 31 -2.36 -2.70 -3.00
CA LEU A 31 -1.61 -3.81 -3.60
C LEU A 31 -0.65 -3.32 -4.70
N TYR A 32 -1.11 -2.39 -5.55
CA TYR A 32 -0.27 -1.77 -6.59
C TYR A 32 0.91 -1.01 -5.97
N GLU A 33 0.68 -0.21 -4.93
CA GLU A 33 1.78 0.52 -4.31
C GLU A 33 2.75 -0.38 -3.54
N ILE A 34 2.30 -1.49 -2.97
CA ILE A 34 3.22 -2.48 -2.40
C ILE A 34 4.15 -3.05 -3.48
N ILE A 35 3.62 -3.38 -4.67
CA ILE A 35 4.44 -3.90 -5.79
C ILE A 35 5.44 -2.84 -6.23
N ARG A 36 5.00 -1.59 -6.40
CA ARG A 36 5.86 -0.47 -6.79
C ARG A 36 6.98 -0.21 -5.79
N VAL A 37 6.70 -0.27 -4.49
CA VAL A 37 7.72 -0.08 -3.44
C VAL A 37 8.72 -1.24 -3.42
N LYS A 38 8.32 -2.47 -3.77
CA LYS A 38 9.26 -3.59 -3.94
C LYS A 38 10.28 -3.38 -5.05
N GLU A 39 9.90 -2.74 -6.16
CA GLU A 39 10.85 -2.35 -7.20
C GLU A 39 11.85 -1.30 -6.71
N LEU A 40 11.38 -0.35 -5.89
CA LEU A 40 12.23 0.66 -5.27
C LEU A 40 13.21 0.05 -4.25
N ILE A 41 12.78 -0.96 -3.47
CA ILE A 41 13.66 -1.74 -2.59
C ILE A 41 14.78 -2.38 -3.41
N ALA A 42 14.46 -3.06 -4.52
CA ALA A 42 15.46 -3.68 -5.38
C ALA A 42 16.48 -2.66 -5.93
N TYR A 43 16.03 -1.44 -6.25
CA TYR A 43 16.92 -0.35 -6.61
C TYR A 43 17.86 0.02 -5.45
N TYR A 44 17.35 0.22 -4.23
CA TYR A 44 18.18 0.54 -3.07
C TYR A 44 19.17 -0.59 -2.72
N ASP A 45 18.77 -1.85 -2.84
CA ASP A 45 19.64 -3.01 -2.63
C ASP A 45 20.77 -3.10 -3.67
N SER A 46 20.54 -2.60 -4.89
CA SER A 46 21.54 -2.59 -5.95
C SER A 46 22.65 -1.56 -5.75
N ILE A 47 22.49 -0.62 -4.80
CA ILE A 47 23.48 0.43 -4.54
C ILE A 47 24.71 -0.19 -3.84
N PRO A 48 25.91 -0.07 -4.44
CA PRO A 48 27.12 -0.68 -3.90
C PRO A 48 27.55 -0.07 -2.56
N ASN A 49 28.40 -0.80 -1.82
CA ASN A 49 28.95 -0.38 -0.53
C ASN A 49 27.89 -0.15 0.56
N GLY A 50 26.70 -0.75 0.42
CA GLY A 50 25.65 -0.70 1.45
C GLY A 50 24.98 0.66 1.62
N ALA A 51 25.26 1.65 0.75
CA ALA A 51 24.70 2.99 0.87
C ALA A 51 23.16 3.03 0.76
N GLY A 52 22.55 2.01 0.14
CA GLY A 52 21.11 1.85 0.07
C GLY A 52 20.47 1.01 1.18
N GLN A 53 21.25 0.40 2.09
CA GLN A 53 20.71 -0.54 3.09
C GLN A 53 19.67 0.09 4.02
N LEU A 54 19.91 1.33 4.46
CA LEU A 54 18.95 2.01 5.34
C LEU A 54 17.62 2.28 4.61
N GLY A 55 17.70 2.77 3.37
CA GLY A 55 16.52 3.01 2.53
C GLY A 55 15.75 1.72 2.26
N SER A 56 16.47 0.65 1.88
CA SER A 56 15.89 -0.68 1.69
C SER A 56 15.22 -1.21 2.96
N SER A 57 15.86 -1.08 4.13
CA SER A 57 15.30 -1.56 5.40
C SER A 57 14.00 -0.84 5.78
N ILE A 58 13.95 0.48 5.64
CA ILE A 58 12.75 1.28 5.93
C ILE A 58 11.61 0.89 4.98
N LEU A 59 11.91 0.73 3.70
CA LEU A 59 10.90 0.35 2.70
C LEU A 59 10.39 -1.09 2.92
N ASN A 60 11.27 -2.01 3.32
CA ASN A 60 10.87 -3.37 3.69
C ASN A 60 9.94 -3.39 4.91
N GLU A 61 10.21 -2.56 5.92
CA GLU A 61 9.33 -2.40 7.08
C GLU A 61 7.95 -1.86 6.67
N LEU A 62 7.92 -0.81 5.84
CA LEU A 62 6.68 -0.25 5.31
C LEU A 62 5.84 -1.28 4.53
N VAL A 63 6.49 -2.09 3.69
CA VAL A 63 5.82 -3.18 2.94
C VAL A 63 5.27 -4.24 3.89
N SER A 64 6.02 -4.61 4.92
CA SER A 64 5.61 -5.59 5.93
C SER A 64 4.37 -5.12 6.70
N GLU A 65 4.34 -3.85 7.11
CA GLU A 65 3.18 -3.27 7.79
C GLU A 65 1.95 -3.18 6.87
N ALA A 66 2.14 -2.76 5.62
CA ALA A 66 1.06 -2.70 4.64
C ALA A 66 0.44 -4.08 4.39
N TYR A 67 1.27 -5.14 4.28
CA TYR A 67 0.77 -6.52 4.16
C TYR A 67 -0.01 -6.98 5.40
N LYS A 68 0.49 -6.67 6.61
CA LYS A 68 -0.22 -6.99 7.86
C LYS A 68 -1.58 -6.30 7.90
N SER A 69 -1.64 -5.03 7.49
CA SER A 69 -2.91 -4.28 7.42
C SER A 69 -3.90 -4.92 6.45
N LEU A 70 -3.42 -5.39 5.28
CA LEU A 70 -4.26 -6.06 4.29
C LEU A 70 -4.85 -7.38 4.81
N VAL A 71 -4.02 -8.23 5.42
CA VAL A 71 -4.45 -9.52 5.95
C VAL A 71 -5.39 -9.34 7.14
N ASN A 72 -5.09 -8.40 8.04
CA ASN A 72 -5.93 -8.13 9.20
C ASN A 72 -7.31 -7.61 8.78
N TYR A 73 -7.37 -6.76 7.75
CA TYR A 73 -8.63 -6.26 7.19
C TYR A 73 -9.57 -7.41 6.76
N ASP A 74 -9.05 -8.41 6.05
CA ASP A 74 -9.82 -9.58 5.65
C ASP A 74 -10.31 -10.39 6.86
N THR A 75 -9.46 -10.60 7.87
CA THR A 75 -9.85 -11.37 9.07
C THR A 75 -10.91 -10.67 9.91
N GLU A 76 -10.80 -9.36 10.12
CA GLU A 76 -11.80 -8.59 10.87
C GLU A 76 -13.14 -8.52 10.11
N LEU A 77 -13.09 -8.39 8.79
CA LEU A 77 -14.28 -8.37 7.96
C LEU A 77 -15.00 -9.74 8.00
N MET A 78 -14.26 -10.84 7.87
CA MET A 78 -14.81 -12.19 7.99
C MET A 78 -15.41 -12.45 9.36
N GLN A 79 -14.79 -11.94 10.43
CA GLN A 79 -15.33 -12.06 11.77
C GLN A 79 -16.64 -11.28 11.94
N LYS A 80 -16.74 -10.06 11.41
CA LYS A 80 -18.00 -9.30 11.39
C LYS A 80 -19.11 -10.02 10.63
N TYR A 81 -18.81 -10.65 9.49
CA TYR A 81 -19.79 -11.45 8.76
C TYR A 81 -20.22 -12.70 9.53
N TYR A 82 -19.28 -13.37 10.21
CA TYR A 82 -19.61 -14.51 11.08
C TYR A 82 -20.50 -14.09 12.25
N ASP A 83 -20.18 -12.99 12.93
CA ASP A 83 -20.98 -12.45 14.03
C ASP A 83 -22.38 -12.02 13.55
N LEU A 84 -22.50 -11.47 12.34
CA LEU A 84 -23.79 -11.15 11.73
C LEU A 84 -24.63 -12.41 11.47
N LEU A 85 -24.03 -13.45 10.90
CA LEU A 85 -24.70 -14.73 10.64
C LEU A 85 -25.13 -15.43 11.93
N LEU A 86 -24.32 -15.35 12.98
CA LEU A 86 -24.61 -15.96 14.28
C LEU A 86 -25.74 -15.24 15.03
N ASN A 87 -25.94 -13.95 14.76
CA ASN A 87 -26.99 -13.12 15.37
C ASN A 87 -28.23 -12.92 14.46
N CYS A 88 -28.30 -13.59 13.31
CA CYS A 88 -29.52 -13.70 12.52
C CYS A 88 -30.33 -14.92 13.01
N ASP A 89 -31.32 -14.65 13.86
CA ASP A 89 -32.40 -15.58 14.26
C ASP A 89 -33.51 -15.59 13.19
#